data_AF-A0A624F7C9-F1
#
_entry.id   AF-A0A624F7C9-F1
#
_cell.length_a   1.000
_cell.length_b   1.000
_cell.length_c   1.000
_cell.angle_alpha   90.00
_cell.angle_beta   90.00
_cell.angle_gamma   90.00
#
_symmetry.space_group_name_H-M   'P 1'
#
loop_
_entity.id
_entity.type
_entity.pdbx_description
1 polymer ?
#
loop_
_entity_poly.entity_id
_entity_poly.type
_entity_poly.pdbx_seq_one_letter_code
_entity_poly.pdbx_strand_id
1 'polypeptide(L)'
;MGSSTSQGTFNIDNFINSGTVQSDLTTVVDISTAKIKTFTNHGLIHGLKNYNSLKIGDQSTVENFNNSGTIASNANGIYILQSTIKNFTNSGTILGSSGIRLAGSRVKSITNTNQGLISGAVGVALDNAIIENFTNKGTIESTSSDKKNAAIIVGRYGSAYTSTINNFTNDGTITSKSNGIIVSGGSKIETLVNKGSIKANLDGISLADYTWNRDSKIDLGSIILESGSSIQAGNNGINIEHINSKPIVVGGIEVKQDAVVNGGNAGIYIGDGKEINTQITISGEVSGGVAGIVNEGIIGNSDDKKGGIIISGGSVSSSNGGSGIVNQGNGSINGEIKVENGGSVEGGITNTDNGSISGNIVVENGGKLDSITNTSTSDTGISGSITNNSDNKLEISNGESATIGGGITNNGGGTITIDNQGTINKGDNGNHVTNNGNGSIIIEDWVVSTDKDTGKLDTVIVGG
;
A
#
# COMPACT_ATOMS: atom_id res chain seq x y z
N MET A 1 2.16 -41.26 2.58
CA MET A 1 0.88 -41.78 2.07
C MET A 1 0.78 -41.39 0.60
N GLY A 2 0.90 -42.36 -0.31
CA GLY A 2 0.96 -42.05 -1.74
C GLY A 2 1.93 -42.98 -2.47
N SER A 3 1.78 -43.06 -3.78
CA SER A 3 2.76 -43.72 -4.64
C SER A 3 3.77 -42.69 -5.14
N SER A 4 5.07 -42.94 -4.94
CA SER A 4 6.15 -42.17 -5.56
C SER A 4 6.36 -42.53 -7.03
N THR A 5 5.65 -43.54 -7.54
CA THR A 5 5.72 -44.03 -8.93
C THR A 5 4.34 -44.01 -9.59
N SER A 6 4.27 -43.44 -10.78
CA SER A 6 3.10 -42.89 -11.48
C SER A 6 1.97 -43.86 -11.93
N GLN A 7 1.49 -44.79 -11.11
CA GLN A 7 0.43 -45.74 -11.55
C GLN A 7 -0.81 -45.87 -10.64
N GLY A 8 -0.96 -45.08 -9.59
CA GLY A 8 -2.19 -45.10 -8.78
C GLY A 8 -2.48 -43.78 -8.06
N THR A 9 -3.72 -43.31 -8.16
CA THR A 9 -4.26 -42.24 -7.32
C THR A 9 -4.88 -42.86 -6.07
N PHE A 10 -4.42 -42.46 -4.88
CA PHE A 10 -5.03 -42.89 -3.62
C PHE A 10 -6.23 -42.02 -3.27
N ASN A 11 -7.41 -42.61 -3.16
CA ASN A 11 -8.60 -41.90 -2.67
C ASN A 11 -8.73 -42.11 -1.16
N ILE A 12 -8.80 -41.01 -0.40
CA ILE A 12 -8.95 -41.02 1.06
C ILE A 12 -10.17 -40.16 1.40
N ASP A 13 -11.22 -40.78 1.94
CA ASP A 13 -12.39 -40.02 2.37
C ASP A 13 -12.04 -39.12 3.55
N ASN A 14 -11.42 -39.68 4.59
CA ASN A 14 -11.05 -38.93 5.79
C ASN A 14 -9.67 -39.35 6.29
N PHE A 15 -8.78 -38.38 6.42
CA PHE A 15 -7.58 -38.49 7.26
C PHE A 15 -7.83 -37.71 8.55
N ILE A 16 -7.70 -38.35 9.71
CA ILE A 16 -7.96 -37.72 11.02
C ILE A 16 -6.78 -38.01 11.94
N ASN A 17 -6.12 -36.96 12.42
CA ASN A 17 -5.16 -37.05 13.51
C ASN A 17 -5.72 -36.41 14.78
N SER A 18 -5.90 -37.20 15.84
CA SER A 18 -6.29 -36.72 17.18
C SER A 18 -5.21 -36.94 18.24
N GLY A 19 -4.06 -37.49 17.85
CA GLY A 19 -2.93 -37.79 18.74
C GLY A 19 -1.67 -37.05 18.35
N THR A 20 -0.52 -37.60 18.72
CA THR A 20 0.79 -37.04 18.34
C THR A 20 1.41 -37.87 17.24
N VAL A 21 1.77 -37.20 16.14
CA VAL A 21 2.60 -37.75 15.06
C VAL A 21 3.86 -36.90 14.99
N GLN A 22 5.03 -37.52 15.11
CA GLN A 22 6.30 -36.81 15.09
C GLN A 22 7.39 -37.63 14.40
N SER A 23 8.35 -36.95 13.79
CA SER A 23 9.50 -37.57 13.14
C SER A 23 10.72 -36.65 13.25
N ASP A 24 11.89 -37.24 13.46
CA ASP A 24 13.18 -36.56 13.45
C ASP A 24 14.07 -36.99 12.26
N LEU A 25 13.56 -37.84 11.37
CA LEU A 25 14.29 -38.42 10.23
C LEU A 25 13.75 -37.97 8.87
N THR A 26 12.46 -37.61 8.79
CA THR A 26 11.78 -37.31 7.52
C THR A 26 10.63 -36.32 7.73
N THR A 27 10.01 -35.90 6.63
CA THR A 27 8.67 -35.30 6.67
C THR A 27 7.72 -36.20 7.46
N VAL A 28 6.93 -35.62 8.38
CA VAL A 28 6.08 -36.40 9.29
C VAL A 28 4.89 -37.00 8.55
N VAL A 29 4.18 -36.16 7.79
CA VAL A 29 3.08 -36.57 6.91
C VAL A 29 3.41 -36.13 5.50
N ASP A 30 3.75 -37.07 4.61
CA ASP A 30 3.98 -36.80 3.19
C ASP A 30 2.84 -37.42 2.37
N ILE A 31 2.04 -36.57 1.72
CA ILE A 31 0.91 -36.95 0.86
C ILE A 31 1.33 -36.73 -0.59
N SER A 32 1.28 -37.78 -1.41
CA SER A 32 1.69 -37.74 -2.82
C SER A 32 0.67 -38.46 -3.71
N THR A 33 0.28 -37.86 -4.83
CA THR A 33 -0.67 -38.45 -5.81
C THR A 33 -1.97 -38.96 -5.15
N ALA A 34 -2.57 -38.15 -4.26
CA ALA A 34 -3.76 -38.55 -3.50
C ALA A 34 -4.94 -37.58 -3.69
N LYS A 35 -6.16 -38.11 -3.67
CA LYS A 35 -7.41 -37.35 -3.58
C LYS A 35 -7.98 -37.53 -2.18
N ILE A 36 -7.97 -36.46 -1.39
CA ILE A 36 -8.47 -36.45 -0.02
C ILE A 36 -9.74 -35.61 0.03
N LYS A 37 -10.85 -36.20 0.49
CA LYS A 37 -12.07 -35.42 0.71
C LYS A 37 -11.93 -34.55 1.96
N THR A 38 -11.48 -35.12 3.09
CA THR A 38 -11.23 -34.35 4.31
C THR A 38 -9.91 -34.75 4.98
N PHE A 39 -9.05 -33.77 5.21
CA PHE A 39 -7.90 -33.88 6.12
C PHE A 39 -8.21 -33.09 7.39
N THR A 40 -8.15 -33.73 8.54
CA THR A 40 -8.38 -33.09 9.84
C THR A 40 -7.24 -33.37 10.81
N ASN A 41 -6.69 -32.30 11.37
CA ASN A 41 -5.76 -32.37 12.50
C ASN A 41 -6.38 -31.71 13.74
N HIS A 42 -6.63 -32.51 14.77
CA HIS A 42 -6.95 -32.09 16.14
C HIS A 42 -5.75 -32.23 17.09
N GLY A 43 -4.81 -33.10 16.76
CA GLY A 43 -3.63 -33.40 17.59
C GLY A 43 -2.38 -32.61 17.19
N LEU A 44 -1.21 -33.22 17.43
CA LEU A 44 0.10 -32.65 17.11
C LEU A 44 0.70 -33.36 15.89
N ILE A 45 1.20 -32.59 14.92
CA ILE A 45 2.08 -33.07 13.84
C ILE A 45 3.41 -32.29 13.95
N HIS A 46 4.50 -32.94 14.37
CA HIS A 46 5.75 -32.26 14.71
C HIS A 46 7.00 -32.84 14.02
N GLY A 47 7.60 -32.07 13.10
CA GLY A 47 8.90 -32.35 12.50
C GLY A 47 10.02 -31.78 13.38
N LEU A 48 10.76 -32.65 14.06
CA LEU A 48 11.73 -32.27 15.10
C LEU A 48 13.06 -31.73 14.57
N LYS A 49 13.39 -31.98 13.29
CA LYS A 49 14.60 -31.47 12.61
C LYS A 49 14.21 -30.63 11.39
N ASN A 50 15.12 -30.42 10.43
CA ASN A 50 14.91 -29.60 9.23
C ASN A 50 14.00 -30.25 8.16
N TYR A 51 12.95 -30.95 8.58
CA TYR A 51 11.97 -31.59 7.69
C TYR A 51 10.59 -30.98 7.89
N ASN A 52 9.84 -30.84 6.81
CA ASN A 52 8.48 -30.31 6.87
C ASN A 52 7.61 -31.18 7.77
N SER A 53 6.63 -30.60 8.46
CA SER A 53 5.70 -31.42 9.26
C SER A 53 4.66 -32.07 8.37
N LEU A 54 4.07 -31.29 7.48
CA LEU A 54 3.12 -31.79 6.50
C LEU A 54 3.55 -31.38 5.09
N LYS A 55 3.65 -32.35 4.18
CA LYS A 55 3.79 -32.12 2.74
C LYS A 55 2.58 -32.67 2.00
N ILE A 56 2.00 -31.87 1.11
CA ILE A 56 0.99 -32.30 0.14
C ILE A 56 1.56 -32.01 -1.24
N GLY A 57 1.98 -33.06 -1.94
CA GLY A 57 2.75 -33.01 -3.17
C GLY A 57 2.11 -33.77 -4.33
N ASP A 58 2.78 -33.69 -5.48
CA ASP A 58 2.60 -34.60 -6.61
C ASP A 58 1.14 -34.65 -7.12
N GLN A 59 0.59 -33.48 -7.46
CA GLN A 59 -0.76 -33.32 -8.04
C GLN A 59 -1.88 -33.85 -7.14
N SER A 60 -1.66 -33.86 -5.82
CA SER A 60 -2.70 -34.23 -4.86
C SER A 60 -3.83 -33.19 -4.85
N THR A 61 -5.04 -33.63 -4.53
CA THR A 61 -6.20 -32.76 -4.33
C THR A 61 -6.78 -32.96 -2.94
N VAL A 62 -7.01 -31.89 -2.19
CA VAL A 62 -7.73 -31.92 -0.91
C VAL A 62 -8.98 -31.07 -1.00
N GLU A 63 -10.17 -31.63 -0.78
CA GLU A 63 -11.38 -30.81 -0.77
C GLU A 63 -11.45 -29.94 0.49
N ASN A 64 -11.26 -30.54 1.67
CA ASN A 64 -11.30 -29.81 2.94
C ASN A 64 -10.08 -30.14 3.79
N PHE A 65 -9.28 -29.13 4.11
CA PHE A 65 -8.18 -29.21 5.05
C PHE A 65 -8.53 -28.43 6.30
N ASN A 66 -8.59 -29.09 7.45
CA ASN A 66 -8.97 -28.50 8.73
C ASN A 66 -7.89 -28.74 9.78
N ASN A 67 -7.26 -27.67 10.27
CA ASN A 67 -6.35 -27.73 11.40
C ASN A 67 -6.97 -27.03 12.61
N SER A 68 -7.18 -27.76 13.70
CA SER A 68 -7.55 -27.23 15.02
C SER A 68 -6.52 -27.57 16.10
N GLY A 69 -5.63 -28.53 15.82
CA GLY A 69 -4.48 -28.86 16.65
C GLY A 69 -3.24 -28.05 16.31
N THR A 70 -2.07 -28.65 16.52
CA THR A 70 -0.77 -28.02 16.24
C THR A 70 -0.05 -28.74 15.11
N ILE A 71 0.48 -27.97 14.16
CA ILE A 71 1.42 -28.44 13.14
C ILE A 71 2.68 -27.59 13.28
N ALA A 72 3.78 -28.16 13.75
CA ALA A 72 5.00 -27.40 14.07
C ALA A 72 6.23 -28.04 13.45
N SER A 73 7.15 -27.28 12.89
CA SER A 73 8.38 -27.77 12.24
C SER A 73 9.56 -26.81 12.47
N ASN A 74 10.80 -27.30 12.36
CA ASN A 74 11.98 -26.43 12.16
C ASN A 74 12.20 -26.05 10.68
N ALA A 75 11.53 -26.73 9.73
CA ALA A 75 11.38 -26.35 8.32
C ALA A 75 9.96 -25.80 8.09
N ASN A 76 9.30 -26.08 6.96
CA ASN A 76 7.93 -25.58 6.76
C ASN A 76 6.94 -26.35 7.64
N GLY A 77 6.05 -25.65 8.34
CA GLY A 77 4.95 -26.29 9.07
C GLY A 77 4.09 -27.10 8.09
N ILE A 78 3.62 -26.42 7.05
CA ILE A 78 2.91 -27.04 5.93
C ILE A 78 3.58 -26.64 4.61
N TYR A 79 3.87 -27.62 3.78
CA TYR A 79 4.37 -27.42 2.42
C TYR A 79 3.43 -28.05 1.39
N ILE A 80 2.78 -27.23 0.58
CA ILE A 80 1.90 -27.70 -0.50
C ILE A 80 2.62 -27.45 -1.81
N LEU A 81 2.90 -28.52 -2.55
CA LEU A 81 3.69 -28.52 -3.77
C LEU A 81 2.85 -29.07 -4.92
N GLN A 82 2.69 -28.26 -5.98
CA GLN A 82 2.00 -28.63 -7.22
C GLN A 82 0.68 -29.38 -6.98
N SER A 83 -0.12 -28.89 -6.04
CA SER A 83 -1.33 -29.56 -5.56
C SER A 83 -2.50 -28.58 -5.49
N THR A 84 -3.72 -29.11 -5.38
CA THR A 84 -4.95 -28.31 -5.29
C THR A 84 -5.63 -28.49 -3.94
N ILE A 85 -6.00 -27.39 -3.28
CA ILE A 85 -6.86 -27.43 -2.09
C ILE A 85 -8.11 -26.58 -2.36
N LYS A 86 -9.30 -27.12 -2.10
CA LYS A 86 -10.52 -26.33 -2.26
C LYS A 86 -10.75 -25.43 -1.05
N ASN A 87 -10.77 -25.99 0.16
CA ASN A 87 -10.97 -25.24 1.40
C ASN A 87 -9.84 -25.56 2.39
N PHE A 88 -9.11 -24.54 2.82
CA PHE A 88 -8.11 -24.63 3.88
C PHE A 88 -8.56 -23.80 5.07
N THR A 89 -8.78 -24.44 6.22
CA THR A 89 -9.18 -23.79 7.47
C THR A 89 -8.17 -24.06 8.56
N ASN A 90 -7.65 -23.00 9.18
CA ASN A 90 -6.82 -23.09 10.38
C ASN A 90 -7.52 -22.39 11.55
N SER A 91 -7.89 -23.17 12.57
CA SER A 91 -8.30 -22.70 13.90
C SER A 91 -7.30 -23.04 14.99
N GLY A 92 -6.24 -23.76 14.64
CA GLY A 92 -5.18 -24.17 15.55
C GLY A 92 -3.88 -23.40 15.31
N THR A 93 -2.76 -24.05 15.60
CA THR A 93 -1.43 -23.45 15.49
C THR A 93 -0.63 -24.10 14.37
N ILE A 94 -0.04 -23.29 13.50
CA ILE A 94 0.88 -23.72 12.44
C ILE A 94 2.21 -22.95 12.60
N LEU A 95 3.30 -23.67 12.85
CA LEU A 95 4.64 -23.11 13.09
C LEU A 95 5.66 -23.71 12.13
N GLY A 96 6.59 -22.89 11.64
CA GLY A 96 7.72 -23.33 10.83
C GLY A 96 8.74 -22.23 10.54
N SER A 97 9.81 -22.55 9.82
CA SER A 97 10.61 -21.53 9.13
C SER A 97 9.76 -20.75 8.12
N SER A 98 8.84 -21.45 7.45
CA SER A 98 7.60 -20.87 6.98
C SER A 98 6.42 -21.60 7.62
N GLY A 99 5.45 -20.88 8.18
CA GLY A 99 4.25 -21.52 8.75
C GLY A 99 3.54 -22.33 7.67
N ILE A 100 3.17 -21.66 6.57
CA ILE A 100 2.64 -22.27 5.36
C ILE A 100 3.49 -21.85 4.16
N ARG A 101 3.83 -22.81 3.30
CA ARG A 101 4.44 -22.56 1.98
C ARG A 101 3.63 -23.23 0.88
N LEU A 102 3.20 -22.46 -0.10
CA LEU A 102 2.53 -22.94 -1.31
C LEU A 102 3.46 -22.78 -2.51
N ALA A 103 3.81 -23.87 -3.18
CA ALA A 103 4.66 -23.87 -4.36
C ALA A 103 3.93 -24.47 -5.56
N GLY A 104 3.76 -23.72 -6.65
CA GLY A 104 3.08 -24.21 -7.86
C GLY A 104 1.64 -24.66 -7.63
N SER A 105 0.99 -24.18 -6.57
CA SER A 105 -0.24 -24.77 -6.02
C SER A 105 -1.46 -23.86 -6.20
N ARG A 106 -2.64 -24.47 -6.25
CA ARG A 106 -3.92 -23.76 -6.39
C ARG A 106 -4.77 -23.96 -5.15
N VAL A 107 -5.20 -22.88 -4.51
CA VAL A 107 -6.09 -22.94 -3.36
C VAL A 107 -7.32 -22.08 -3.61
N LYS A 108 -8.52 -22.65 -3.53
CA LYS A 108 -9.72 -21.84 -3.72
C LYS A 108 -9.97 -20.93 -2.52
N SER A 109 -9.89 -21.43 -1.29
CA SER A 109 -10.03 -20.60 -0.10
C SER A 109 -9.06 -20.98 1.00
N ILE A 110 -8.44 -19.96 1.61
CA ILE A 110 -7.71 -20.04 2.87
C ILE A 110 -8.44 -19.20 3.90
N THR A 111 -8.79 -19.80 5.04
CA THR A 111 -9.36 -19.12 6.20
C THR A 111 -8.54 -19.44 7.43
N ASN A 112 -7.85 -18.43 7.97
CA ASN A 112 -7.30 -18.49 9.32
C ASN A 112 -8.36 -17.93 10.28
N THR A 113 -8.97 -18.75 11.13
CA THR A 113 -10.05 -18.30 12.04
C THR A 113 -9.47 -17.45 13.18
N ASN A 114 -10.33 -16.85 13.99
CA ASN A 114 -9.93 -15.99 15.12
C ASN A 114 -9.04 -16.67 16.16
N GLN A 115 -9.09 -18.00 16.30
CA GLN A 115 -8.16 -18.77 17.15
C GLN A 115 -6.88 -19.21 16.42
N GLY A 116 -6.86 -19.08 15.09
CA GLY A 116 -5.80 -19.57 14.25
C GLY A 116 -4.53 -18.74 14.37
N LEU A 117 -3.40 -19.42 14.62
CA LEU A 117 -2.06 -18.86 14.54
C LEU A 117 -1.29 -19.50 13.38
N ILE A 118 -0.71 -18.67 12.52
CA ILE A 118 0.27 -19.08 11.51
C ILE A 118 1.52 -18.24 11.75
N SER A 119 2.64 -18.87 12.14
CA SER A 119 3.85 -18.14 12.48
C SER A 119 5.11 -18.83 11.94
N GLY A 120 6.13 -18.02 11.66
CA GLY A 120 7.44 -18.49 11.24
C GLY A 120 8.43 -17.36 11.00
N ALA A 121 9.58 -17.65 10.40
CA ALA A 121 10.41 -16.57 9.83
C ALA A 121 9.64 -15.88 8.69
N VAL A 122 8.81 -16.66 7.98
CA VAL A 122 7.72 -16.17 7.13
C VAL A 122 6.43 -16.84 7.60
N GLY A 123 5.33 -16.09 7.81
CA GLY A 123 4.07 -16.72 8.20
C GLY A 123 3.49 -17.55 7.05
N VAL A 124 3.20 -16.90 5.93
CA VAL A 124 2.70 -17.52 4.70
C VAL A 124 3.57 -17.12 3.51
N ALA A 125 4.10 -18.11 2.79
CA ALA A 125 4.92 -17.93 1.60
C ALA A 125 4.23 -18.49 0.36
N LEU A 126 4.09 -17.67 -0.68
CA LEU A 126 3.50 -18.05 -1.97
C LEU A 126 4.57 -18.04 -3.07
N ASP A 127 4.77 -19.18 -3.70
CA ASP A 127 5.77 -19.39 -4.75
C ASP A 127 5.05 -19.96 -5.99
N ASN A 128 4.74 -19.14 -6.99
CA ASN A 128 3.90 -19.59 -8.11
C ASN A 128 2.54 -20.18 -7.65
N ALA A 129 1.89 -19.53 -6.68
CA ALA A 129 0.63 -20.00 -6.11
C ALA A 129 -0.55 -19.12 -6.54
N ILE A 130 -1.71 -19.74 -6.73
CA ILE A 130 -2.95 -19.05 -7.08
C ILE A 130 -3.97 -19.28 -5.96
N ILE A 131 -4.46 -18.19 -5.38
CA ILE A 131 -5.49 -18.20 -4.34
C ILE A 131 -6.69 -17.38 -4.81
N GLU A 132 -7.90 -17.97 -4.82
CA GLU A 132 -9.10 -17.16 -5.12
C GLU A 132 -9.45 -16.27 -3.92
N ASN A 133 -9.54 -16.84 -2.71
CA ASN A 133 -9.91 -16.08 -1.50
C ASN A 133 -8.97 -16.38 -0.34
N PHE A 134 -8.35 -15.35 0.23
CA PHE A 134 -7.57 -15.43 1.46
C PHE A 134 -8.24 -14.56 2.51
N THR A 135 -8.75 -15.18 3.58
CA THR A 135 -9.25 -14.48 4.77
C THR A 135 -8.41 -14.80 5.99
N ASN A 136 -7.86 -13.77 6.64
CA ASN A 136 -7.25 -13.88 7.96
C ASN A 136 -8.16 -13.24 9.01
N LYS A 137 -8.63 -13.99 10.00
CA LYS A 137 -9.31 -13.49 11.21
C LYS A 137 -8.50 -13.67 12.49
N GLY A 138 -7.51 -14.57 12.44
CA GLY A 138 -6.60 -14.86 13.54
C GLY A 138 -5.32 -14.05 13.44
N THR A 139 -4.21 -14.67 13.84
CA THR A 139 -2.88 -14.07 13.78
C THR A 139 -2.03 -14.72 12.70
N ILE A 140 -1.42 -13.90 11.85
CA ILE A 140 -0.32 -14.31 10.98
C ILE A 140 0.93 -13.51 11.38
N GLU A 141 2.01 -14.21 11.68
CA GLU A 141 3.21 -13.61 12.25
C GLU A 141 4.48 -13.96 11.48
N SER A 142 5.35 -12.94 11.30
CA SER A 142 6.77 -13.16 11.03
C SER A 142 7.63 -12.77 12.23
N THR A 143 8.46 -13.72 12.64
CA THR A 143 9.41 -13.59 13.74
C THR A 143 10.79 -13.10 13.30
N SER A 144 11.00 -12.94 11.99
CA SER A 144 12.28 -12.55 11.38
C SER A 144 12.38 -11.03 11.22
N SER A 145 13.54 -10.48 11.57
CA SER A 145 13.89 -9.07 11.29
C SER A 145 14.64 -8.85 9.97
N ASP A 146 14.89 -9.91 9.19
CA ASP A 146 15.42 -9.76 7.83
C ASP A 146 14.42 -9.01 6.96
N LYS A 147 14.86 -7.89 6.34
CA LYS A 147 14.09 -7.04 5.41
C LYS A 147 13.44 -7.80 4.27
N LYS A 148 13.98 -8.96 3.94
CA LYS A 148 13.49 -9.87 2.90
C LYS A 148 12.24 -10.64 3.34
N ASN A 149 12.04 -10.85 4.65
CA ASN A 149 10.94 -11.62 5.19
C ASN A 149 9.72 -10.75 5.52
N ALA A 150 8.57 -11.41 5.62
CA ALA A 150 7.30 -10.80 6.00
C ALA A 150 6.38 -11.82 6.66
N ALA A 151 5.31 -11.35 7.31
CA ALA A 151 4.25 -12.24 7.77
C ALA A 151 3.59 -12.95 6.58
N ILE A 152 3.42 -12.24 5.46
CA ILE A 152 2.92 -12.81 4.19
C ILE A 152 3.80 -12.35 3.03
N ILE A 153 4.25 -13.28 2.21
CA ILE A 153 4.98 -13.01 0.97
C ILE A 153 4.17 -13.54 -0.22
N VAL A 154 3.80 -12.66 -1.13
CA VAL A 154 3.13 -12.97 -2.40
C VAL A 154 4.16 -12.93 -3.52
N GLY A 155 4.66 -14.10 -3.91
CA GLY A 155 5.75 -14.28 -4.87
C GLY A 155 7.12 -14.30 -4.21
N ARG A 156 7.66 -15.48 -3.90
CA ARG A 156 8.99 -15.62 -3.28
C ARG A 156 10.12 -15.69 -4.31
N TYR A 157 11.37 -15.41 -3.87
CA TYR A 157 12.58 -15.26 -4.70
C TYR A 157 12.73 -16.27 -5.85
N GLY A 158 12.95 -15.75 -7.08
CA GLY A 158 13.40 -16.51 -8.24
C GLY A 158 12.70 -16.09 -9.53
N SER A 159 13.22 -16.52 -10.69
CA SER A 159 12.91 -15.96 -12.00
C SER A 159 11.53 -16.33 -12.61
N ALA A 160 10.67 -17.06 -11.88
CA ALA A 160 9.37 -17.53 -12.39
C ALA A 160 8.30 -17.80 -11.29
N TYR A 161 8.44 -17.23 -10.10
CA TYR A 161 7.56 -17.54 -8.96
C TYR A 161 6.49 -16.48 -8.69
N THR A 162 5.74 -16.08 -9.73
CA THR A 162 4.66 -15.08 -9.59
C THR A 162 3.43 -15.69 -8.92
N SER A 163 2.90 -15.03 -7.89
CA SER A 163 1.70 -15.51 -7.20
C SER A 163 0.51 -14.58 -7.42
N THR A 164 -0.69 -15.13 -7.33
CA THR A 164 -1.93 -14.35 -7.44
C THR A 164 -2.84 -14.63 -6.27
N ILE A 165 -3.34 -13.57 -5.66
CA ILE A 165 -4.50 -13.64 -4.75
C ILE A 165 -5.59 -12.77 -5.36
N ASN A 166 -6.77 -13.32 -5.62
CA ASN A 166 -7.85 -12.47 -6.15
C ASN A 166 -8.37 -11.57 -5.03
N ASN A 167 -8.93 -12.17 -3.98
CA ASN A 167 -9.48 -11.44 -2.84
C ASN A 167 -8.67 -11.72 -1.58
N PHE A 168 -7.97 -10.71 -1.06
CA PHE A 168 -7.32 -10.80 0.24
C PHE A 168 -8.05 -9.92 1.26
N THR A 169 -8.62 -10.53 2.30
CA THR A 169 -9.19 -9.82 3.45
C THR A 169 -8.40 -10.13 4.72
N ASN A 170 -7.84 -9.11 5.36
CA ASN A 170 -7.33 -9.18 6.73
C ASN A 170 -8.37 -8.62 7.70
N ASP A 171 -9.02 -9.46 8.48
CA ASP A 171 -9.99 -9.16 9.55
C ASP A 171 -9.44 -9.61 10.92
N GLY A 172 -8.11 -9.78 11.00
CA GLY A 172 -7.40 -10.24 12.17
C GLY A 172 -6.13 -9.43 12.40
N THR A 173 -5.11 -10.06 12.96
CA THR A 173 -3.80 -9.44 13.18
C THR A 173 -2.78 -10.01 12.22
N ILE A 174 -2.02 -9.11 11.58
CA ILE A 174 -0.78 -9.44 10.89
C ILE A 174 0.33 -8.72 11.65
N THR A 175 1.33 -9.46 12.13
CA THR A 175 2.46 -8.87 12.86
C THR A 175 3.80 -9.33 12.32
N SER A 176 4.78 -8.44 12.28
CA SER A 176 6.09 -8.76 11.70
C SER A 176 7.21 -7.96 12.34
N LYS A 177 8.34 -8.62 12.61
CA LYS A 177 9.59 -7.94 12.95
C LYS A 177 10.31 -7.33 11.75
N SER A 178 9.77 -7.49 10.55
CA SER A 178 10.19 -6.81 9.33
C SER A 178 8.95 -6.25 8.62
N ASN A 179 8.58 -6.75 7.44
CA ASN A 179 7.44 -6.24 6.68
C ASN A 179 6.16 -6.99 7.04
N GLY A 180 5.01 -6.34 7.08
CA GLY A 180 3.73 -7.02 7.27
C GLY A 180 3.41 -7.93 6.08
N ILE A 181 3.25 -7.32 4.91
CA ILE A 181 2.98 -8.00 3.65
C ILE A 181 4.00 -7.57 2.60
N ILE A 182 4.62 -8.52 1.90
CA ILE A 182 5.41 -8.27 0.70
C ILE A 182 4.65 -8.76 -0.53
N VAL A 183 4.56 -7.91 -1.55
CA VAL A 183 4.13 -8.29 -2.90
C VAL A 183 5.32 -8.13 -3.83
N SER A 184 5.80 -9.23 -4.40
CA SER A 184 7.00 -9.22 -5.24
C SER A 184 6.69 -9.00 -6.73
N GLY A 185 7.72 -8.60 -7.48
CA GLY A 185 7.72 -8.47 -8.94
C GLY A 185 6.93 -9.56 -9.66
N GLY A 186 6.01 -9.17 -10.54
CA GLY A 186 5.18 -10.09 -11.34
C GLY A 186 4.02 -10.75 -10.60
N SER A 187 3.92 -10.59 -9.28
CA SER A 187 2.78 -11.08 -8.50
C SER A 187 1.64 -10.08 -8.47
N LYS A 188 0.44 -10.57 -8.16
CA LYS A 188 -0.81 -9.80 -8.17
C LYS A 188 -1.62 -10.05 -6.91
N ILE A 189 -2.17 -8.98 -6.35
CA ILE A 189 -3.35 -9.07 -5.49
C ILE A 189 -4.42 -8.19 -6.13
N GLU A 190 -5.57 -8.74 -6.51
CA GLU A 190 -6.59 -7.94 -7.21
C GLU A 190 -7.28 -6.95 -6.27
N THR A 191 -7.54 -7.36 -5.04
CA THR A 191 -8.02 -6.45 -4.00
C THR A 191 -7.51 -6.88 -2.63
N LEU A 192 -6.88 -5.95 -1.93
CA LEU A 192 -6.47 -6.11 -0.54
C LEU A 192 -7.39 -5.25 0.33
N VAL A 193 -8.19 -5.90 1.17
CA VAL A 193 -9.07 -5.26 2.14
C VAL A 193 -8.55 -5.51 3.55
N ASN A 194 -8.13 -4.45 4.24
CA ASN A 194 -7.77 -4.50 5.64
C ASN A 194 -8.95 -4.03 6.50
N LYS A 195 -9.47 -4.92 7.33
CA LYS A 195 -10.46 -4.69 8.40
C LYS A 195 -9.86 -4.79 9.80
N GLY A 196 -8.72 -5.48 9.91
CA GLY A 196 -8.01 -5.69 11.16
C GLY A 196 -6.78 -4.79 11.32
N SER A 197 -5.74 -5.35 11.95
CA SER A 197 -4.49 -4.63 12.23
C SER A 197 -3.31 -5.26 11.51
N ILE A 198 -2.45 -4.41 10.94
CA ILE A 198 -1.14 -4.77 10.42
C ILE A 198 -0.09 -4.01 11.24
N LYS A 199 0.80 -4.73 11.91
CA LYS A 199 1.88 -4.16 12.73
C LYS A 199 3.24 -4.67 12.27
N ALA A 200 4.08 -3.78 11.75
CA ALA A 200 5.35 -4.13 11.13
C ALA A 200 6.47 -3.24 11.66
N ASN A 201 7.65 -3.80 11.94
CA ASN A 201 8.80 -2.98 12.34
C ASN A 201 9.48 -2.27 11.15
N LEU A 202 9.27 -2.75 9.92
CA LEU A 202 9.72 -2.09 8.69
C LEU A 202 8.51 -1.48 7.98
N ASP A 203 8.06 -2.05 6.86
CA ASP A 203 6.90 -1.54 6.12
C ASP A 203 5.64 -2.36 6.41
N GLY A 204 4.47 -1.71 6.49
CA GLY A 204 3.20 -2.40 6.69
C GLY A 204 2.84 -3.27 5.48
N ILE A 205 2.73 -2.62 4.33
CA ILE A 205 2.60 -3.26 3.02
C ILE A 205 3.75 -2.77 2.16
N SER A 206 4.56 -3.70 1.65
CA SER A 206 5.72 -3.40 0.80
C SER A 206 5.54 -4.05 -0.56
N LEU A 207 5.54 -3.25 -1.62
CA LEU A 207 5.68 -3.74 -2.97
C LEU A 207 7.17 -3.71 -3.26
N ALA A 208 7.85 -4.84 -3.21
CA ALA A 208 9.30 -4.89 -3.30
C ALA A 208 9.74 -6.09 -4.14
N ASP A 209 10.64 -5.87 -5.09
CA ASP A 209 11.19 -6.95 -5.89
C ASP A 209 12.54 -7.42 -5.35
N TYR A 210 12.51 -8.60 -4.75
CA TYR A 210 13.72 -9.34 -4.42
C TYR A 210 14.03 -10.46 -5.42
N THR A 211 13.30 -10.55 -6.53
CA THR A 211 13.49 -11.58 -7.55
C THR A 211 14.69 -11.24 -8.44
N TRP A 212 15.18 -12.25 -9.15
CA TRP A 212 16.25 -12.08 -10.14
C TRP A 212 15.74 -11.64 -11.52
N ASN A 213 14.41 -11.57 -11.70
CA ASN A 213 13.81 -11.16 -12.96
C ASN A 213 13.44 -9.67 -12.90
N ARG A 214 14.42 -8.84 -13.28
CA ARG A 214 14.38 -7.37 -13.21
C ARG A 214 13.31 -6.72 -14.09
N ASP A 215 12.50 -7.49 -14.82
CA ASP A 215 11.57 -7.00 -15.85
C ASP A 215 10.08 -7.14 -15.51
N SER A 216 9.73 -7.59 -14.30
CA SER A 216 8.35 -7.99 -13.96
C SER A 216 7.54 -6.84 -13.37
N LYS A 217 6.47 -6.42 -14.06
CA LYS A 217 5.48 -5.43 -13.54
C LYS A 217 4.82 -5.98 -12.27
N ILE A 218 4.63 -5.13 -11.25
CA ILE A 218 3.71 -5.43 -10.14
C ILE A 218 2.36 -4.80 -10.47
N ASP A 219 1.31 -5.61 -10.43
CA ASP A 219 -0.07 -5.20 -10.61
C ASP A 219 -0.78 -5.43 -9.27
N LEU A 220 -0.82 -4.41 -8.44
CA LEU A 220 -1.64 -4.43 -7.25
C LEU A 220 -2.94 -3.70 -7.62
N GLY A 221 -4.09 -4.32 -7.43
CA GLY A 221 -5.35 -3.61 -7.61
C GLY A 221 -5.56 -2.59 -6.49
N SER A 222 -6.73 -2.58 -5.89
CA SER A 222 -7.03 -1.62 -4.82
C SER A 222 -6.53 -2.08 -3.46
N ILE A 223 -5.97 -1.15 -2.68
CA ILE A 223 -5.74 -1.27 -1.25
C ILE A 223 -6.84 -0.51 -0.53
N ILE A 224 -7.66 -1.20 0.25
CA ILE A 224 -8.81 -0.62 0.96
C ILE A 224 -8.65 -0.88 2.45
N LEU A 225 -8.65 0.18 3.23
CA LEU A 225 -8.62 0.15 4.68
C LEU A 225 -10.02 0.50 5.18
N GLU A 226 -10.71 -0.50 5.72
CA GLU A 226 -12.05 -0.36 6.26
C GLU A 226 -12.04 0.37 7.60
N SER A 227 -13.20 0.88 7.99
CA SER A 227 -13.36 1.61 9.24
C SER A 227 -12.88 0.80 10.45
N GLY A 228 -12.12 1.46 11.33
CA GLY A 228 -11.50 0.85 12.52
C GLY A 228 -10.26 -0.02 12.23
N SER A 229 -9.86 -0.18 10.97
CA SER A 229 -8.64 -0.91 10.61
C SER A 229 -7.38 -0.08 10.82
N SER A 230 -6.23 -0.74 10.94
CA SER A 230 -4.96 -0.04 11.14
C SER A 230 -3.78 -0.67 10.42
N ILE A 231 -2.86 0.18 9.99
CA ILE A 231 -1.48 -0.15 9.63
C ILE A 231 -0.57 0.69 10.52
N GLN A 232 0.31 0.03 11.27
CA GLN A 232 1.36 0.65 12.08
C GLN A 232 2.70 0.08 11.64
N ALA A 233 3.54 0.93 11.05
CA ALA A 233 4.80 0.53 10.45
C ALA A 233 5.97 1.35 11.02
N GLY A 234 7.12 0.72 11.25
CA GLY A 234 8.32 1.43 11.73
C GLY A 234 8.97 2.32 10.66
N ASN A 235 8.71 2.06 9.37
CA ASN A 235 9.19 2.86 8.24
C ASN A 235 8.01 3.41 7.42
N ASN A 236 7.53 2.72 6.39
CA ASN A 236 6.40 3.21 5.60
C ASN A 236 5.14 2.37 5.87
N GLY A 237 3.98 3.02 6.08
CA GLY A 237 2.71 2.30 6.25
C GLY A 237 2.41 1.48 4.99
N ILE A 238 2.38 2.15 3.84
CA ILE A 238 2.33 1.57 2.51
C ILE A 238 3.57 2.03 1.74
N ASN A 239 4.42 1.10 1.35
CA ASN A 239 5.64 1.34 0.59
C ASN A 239 5.50 0.85 -0.86
N ILE A 240 5.45 1.78 -1.80
CA ILE A 240 5.48 1.49 -3.24
C ILE A 240 6.86 1.88 -3.77
N GLU A 241 7.83 0.99 -3.60
CA GLU A 241 9.22 1.25 -3.99
C GLU A 241 9.81 0.05 -4.74
N HIS A 242 10.52 0.29 -5.84
CA HIS A 242 11.20 -0.78 -6.57
C HIS A 242 12.57 -0.33 -7.02
N ILE A 243 13.54 -1.25 -6.90
CA ILE A 243 14.90 -1.12 -7.41
C ILE A 243 15.03 -1.10 -8.95
N ASN A 244 13.93 -1.22 -9.70
CA ASN A 244 13.93 -1.19 -11.16
C ASN A 244 13.10 0.00 -11.67
N SER A 245 13.30 0.32 -12.93
CA SER A 245 12.68 1.46 -13.61
C SER A 245 11.27 1.18 -14.15
N LYS A 246 10.68 0.00 -13.88
CA LYS A 246 9.36 -0.31 -14.44
C LYS A 246 8.24 0.18 -13.52
N PRO A 247 7.12 0.66 -14.10
CA PRO A 247 5.98 1.10 -13.32
C PRO A 247 5.45 -0.05 -12.48
N ILE A 248 5.41 0.13 -11.16
CA ILE A 248 4.43 -0.55 -10.32
C ILE A 248 3.13 0.19 -10.56
N VAL A 249 2.06 -0.53 -10.85
CA VAL A 249 0.72 0.06 -10.97
C VAL A 249 -0.10 -0.40 -9.80
N VAL A 250 -0.54 0.56 -8.99
CA VAL A 250 -1.53 0.34 -7.93
C VAL A 250 -2.87 0.92 -8.39
N GLY A 251 -3.92 0.11 -8.36
CA GLY A 251 -5.26 0.49 -8.83
C GLY A 251 -5.99 1.51 -7.96
N GLY A 252 -5.47 1.85 -6.77
CA GLY A 252 -5.97 2.91 -5.90
C GLY A 252 -5.74 2.61 -4.42
N ILE A 253 -5.72 3.65 -3.58
CA ILE A 253 -5.63 3.52 -2.12
C ILE A 253 -6.81 4.25 -1.50
N GLU A 254 -7.60 3.54 -0.71
CA GLU A 254 -8.73 4.09 0.04
C GLU A 254 -8.53 3.87 1.53
N VAL A 255 -8.46 4.96 2.30
CA VAL A 255 -8.39 4.95 3.76
C VAL A 255 -9.70 5.49 4.31
N LYS A 256 -10.62 4.58 4.71
CA LYS A 256 -11.96 4.98 5.15
C LYS A 256 -11.94 5.62 6.53
N GLN A 257 -13.07 6.23 6.89
CA GLN A 257 -13.28 6.85 8.20
C GLN A 257 -12.88 5.91 9.34
N ASP A 258 -12.18 6.46 10.34
CA ASP A 258 -11.63 5.75 11.51
C ASP A 258 -10.54 4.70 11.20
N ALA A 259 -10.15 4.53 9.92
CA ALA A 259 -8.97 3.75 9.58
C ALA A 259 -7.70 4.59 9.78
N VAL A 260 -6.58 3.93 10.13
CA VAL A 260 -5.31 4.60 10.38
C VAL A 260 -4.19 3.97 9.58
N VAL A 261 -3.41 4.78 8.86
CA VAL A 261 -2.14 4.40 8.25
C VAL A 261 -1.04 5.25 8.87
N ASN A 262 -0.18 4.61 9.65
CA ASN A 262 0.96 5.26 10.25
C ASN A 262 2.27 4.56 9.87
N GLY A 263 3.24 5.34 9.40
CA GLY A 263 4.62 4.89 9.20
C GLY A 263 5.62 5.80 9.89
N GLY A 264 6.68 5.26 10.45
CA GLY A 264 7.75 6.07 11.08
C GLY A 264 8.43 7.07 10.13
N ASN A 265 8.40 6.85 8.82
CA ASN A 265 8.87 7.74 7.77
C ASN A 265 7.71 8.36 6.98
N ALA A 266 6.88 7.55 6.33
CA ALA A 266 5.69 8.02 5.62
C ALA A 266 4.48 7.14 5.89
N GLY A 267 3.27 7.71 5.94
CA GLY A 267 2.05 6.92 5.92
C GLY A 267 1.94 6.15 4.60
N ILE A 268 2.07 6.87 3.49
CA ILE A 268 2.11 6.32 2.13
C ILE A 268 3.36 6.88 1.42
N TYR A 269 4.19 6.00 0.89
CA TYR A 269 5.37 6.34 0.11
C TYR A 269 5.24 5.81 -1.31
N ILE A 270 5.49 6.66 -2.30
CA ILE A 270 5.54 6.32 -3.72
C ILE A 270 6.92 6.69 -4.23
N GLY A 271 7.75 5.69 -4.57
CA GLY A 271 9.11 5.91 -5.05
C GLY A 271 9.19 6.33 -6.52
N ASP A 272 10.36 6.81 -6.92
CA ASP A 272 10.64 7.24 -8.29
C ASP A 272 10.30 6.18 -9.35
N GLY A 273 9.70 6.62 -10.45
CA GLY A 273 9.23 5.79 -11.55
C GLY A 273 8.10 4.81 -11.20
N LYS A 274 7.40 4.99 -10.08
CA LYS A 274 6.23 4.18 -9.66
C LYS A 274 4.93 4.93 -9.88
N GLU A 275 3.82 4.21 -10.05
CA GLU A 275 2.57 4.80 -10.48
C GLU A 275 1.38 4.28 -9.66
N ILE A 276 0.59 5.22 -9.16
CA ILE A 276 -0.80 4.99 -8.76
C ILE A 276 -1.64 5.56 -9.89
N ASN A 277 -2.21 4.71 -10.74
CA ASN A 277 -2.87 5.17 -11.98
C ASN A 277 -4.30 5.66 -11.74
N THR A 278 -4.76 5.68 -10.49
CA THR A 278 -6.05 6.20 -10.06
C THR A 278 -5.86 7.24 -8.96
N GLN A 279 -6.62 7.15 -7.86
CA GLN A 279 -6.76 8.14 -6.82
C GLN A 279 -6.35 7.56 -5.46
N ILE A 280 -5.79 8.43 -4.61
CA ILE A 280 -5.70 8.21 -3.18
C ILE A 280 -6.88 8.93 -2.52
N THR A 281 -7.73 8.22 -1.80
CA THR A 281 -8.89 8.78 -1.09
C THR A 281 -8.77 8.53 0.40
N ILE A 282 -8.87 9.61 1.19
CA ILE A 282 -8.62 9.58 2.63
C ILE A 282 -9.78 10.22 3.38
N SER A 283 -10.49 9.39 4.15
CA SER A 283 -11.46 9.76 5.16
C SER A 283 -11.04 9.38 6.57
N GLY A 284 -10.00 8.54 6.71
CA GLY A 284 -9.34 8.22 7.98
C GLY A 284 -8.10 9.07 8.23
N GLU A 285 -7.14 8.53 8.98
CA GLU A 285 -5.85 9.18 9.27
C GLU A 285 -4.72 8.55 8.45
N VAL A 286 -3.91 9.39 7.82
CA VAL A 286 -2.64 8.99 7.19
C VAL A 286 -1.51 9.87 7.73
N SER A 287 -0.63 9.30 8.54
CA SER A 287 0.44 10.04 9.20
C SER A 287 1.81 9.40 9.02
N GLY A 288 2.85 10.23 8.99
CA GLY A 288 4.22 9.75 8.95
C GLY A 288 5.23 10.64 9.65
N GLY A 289 6.48 10.19 9.78
CA GLY A 289 7.57 10.99 10.35
C GLY A 289 7.90 12.21 9.49
N VAL A 290 8.19 11.99 8.20
CA VAL A 290 8.45 13.04 7.21
C VAL A 290 7.13 13.68 6.80
N ALA A 291 6.19 12.87 6.31
CA ALA A 291 4.88 13.31 5.85
C ALA A 291 3.86 12.17 5.92
N GLY A 292 2.57 12.51 5.86
CA GLY A 292 1.52 11.51 5.67
C GLY A 292 1.65 10.84 4.32
N ILE A 293 1.90 11.64 3.27
CA ILE A 293 2.15 11.17 1.90
C ILE A 293 3.47 11.75 1.40
N VAL A 294 4.37 10.87 0.93
CA VAL A 294 5.58 11.25 0.20
C VAL A 294 5.51 10.67 -1.20
N ASN A 295 5.56 11.54 -2.21
CA ASN A 295 5.52 11.17 -3.60
C ASN A 295 6.82 11.57 -4.33
N GLU A 296 7.49 10.57 -4.87
CA GLU A 296 8.58 10.68 -5.85
C GLU A 296 8.22 10.03 -7.19
N GLY A 297 7.08 9.32 -7.25
CA GLY A 297 6.53 8.71 -8.45
C GLY A 297 5.35 9.48 -9.02
N ILE A 298 4.40 8.77 -9.62
CA ILE A 298 3.26 9.34 -10.35
C ILE A 298 1.97 8.99 -9.61
N ILE A 299 1.14 9.99 -9.34
CA ILE A 299 -0.22 9.84 -8.81
C ILE A 299 -1.21 10.39 -9.84
N GLY A 300 -2.09 9.52 -10.32
CA GLY A 300 -3.07 9.80 -11.35
C GLY A 300 -2.54 9.66 -12.77
N ASN A 301 -3.47 9.53 -13.71
CA ASN A 301 -3.17 9.41 -15.12
C ASN A 301 -3.05 10.80 -15.77
N SER A 302 -2.01 11.01 -16.58
CA SER A 302 -1.78 12.26 -17.30
C SER A 302 -2.82 12.55 -18.39
N ASP A 303 -3.41 11.51 -18.98
CA ASP A 303 -4.21 11.63 -20.21
C ASP A 303 -5.62 12.18 -19.96
N ASP A 304 -6.23 11.83 -18.83
CA ASP A 304 -7.59 12.26 -18.49
C ASP A 304 -7.67 13.14 -17.23
N LYS A 305 -6.50 13.50 -16.65
CA LYS A 305 -6.36 14.16 -15.34
C LYS A 305 -7.17 13.48 -14.24
N LYS A 306 -7.56 12.20 -14.41
CA LYS A 306 -8.22 11.44 -13.36
C LYS A 306 -7.17 10.84 -12.44
N GLY A 307 -7.51 10.83 -11.16
CA GLY A 307 -6.58 10.48 -10.09
C GLY A 307 -6.27 11.68 -9.22
N GLY A 308 -5.12 11.65 -8.56
CA GLY A 308 -4.74 12.66 -7.56
C GLY A 308 -5.07 12.22 -6.14
N ILE A 309 -5.31 13.19 -5.26
CA ILE A 309 -5.45 12.96 -3.82
C ILE A 309 -6.71 13.68 -3.34
N ILE A 310 -7.66 12.93 -2.76
CA ILE A 310 -8.85 13.49 -2.11
C ILE A 310 -8.79 13.20 -0.62
N ILE A 311 -8.90 14.26 0.18
CA ILE A 311 -9.00 14.19 1.64
C ILE A 311 -10.41 14.68 2.02
N SER A 312 -11.28 13.75 2.41
CA SER A 312 -12.71 13.99 2.67
C SER A 312 -13.07 13.48 4.08
N GLY A 313 -13.01 14.37 5.07
CA GLY A 313 -13.26 14.10 6.49
C GLY A 313 -12.08 13.54 7.31
N GLY A 314 -11.03 13.07 6.64
CA GLY A 314 -9.83 12.52 7.27
C GLY A 314 -8.70 13.53 7.49
N SER A 315 -7.53 13.06 7.94
CA SER A 315 -6.33 13.89 8.08
C SER A 315 -5.11 13.27 7.42
N VAL A 316 -4.26 14.15 6.88
CA VAL A 316 -2.92 13.81 6.38
C VAL A 316 -1.91 14.69 7.08
N SER A 317 -0.95 14.11 7.80
CA SER A 317 -0.09 14.87 8.71
C SER A 317 1.33 14.30 8.85
N SER A 318 2.24 15.18 9.29
CA SER A 318 3.59 14.83 9.71
C SER A 318 3.70 14.87 11.24
N SER A 319 4.29 13.83 11.82
CA SER A 319 4.55 13.74 13.26
C SER A 319 5.82 14.48 13.70
N ASN A 320 6.69 14.88 12.77
CA ASN A 320 7.90 15.66 13.06
C ASN A 320 7.77 17.14 12.63
N GLY A 321 6.56 17.63 12.38
CA GLY A 321 6.30 19.02 12.01
C GLY A 321 6.65 19.38 10.56
N GLY A 322 6.76 18.38 9.67
CA GLY A 322 6.83 18.58 8.22
C GLY A 322 5.44 18.81 7.60
N SER A 323 5.39 18.75 6.27
CA SER A 323 4.13 18.83 5.52
C SER A 323 3.34 17.52 5.57
N GLY A 324 2.01 17.61 5.49
CA GLY A 324 1.15 16.45 5.34
C GLY A 324 1.40 15.73 4.02
N ILE A 325 1.61 16.49 2.94
CA ILE A 325 1.93 15.97 1.61
C ILE A 325 3.25 16.56 1.14
N VAL A 326 4.18 15.71 0.71
CA VAL A 326 5.44 16.10 0.10
C VAL A 326 5.54 15.48 -1.29
N ASN A 327 5.59 16.33 -2.32
CA ASN A 327 5.88 15.95 -3.69
C ASN A 327 7.29 16.42 -4.05
N GLN A 328 8.21 15.49 -4.27
CA GLN A 328 9.64 15.76 -4.38
C GLN A 328 10.31 14.87 -5.43
N GLY A 329 11.61 15.04 -5.66
CA GLY A 329 12.32 14.25 -6.68
C GLY A 329 11.67 14.43 -8.05
N ASN A 330 11.29 13.33 -8.71
CA ASN A 330 10.53 13.35 -9.97
C ASN A 330 9.02 13.15 -9.76
N GLY A 331 8.53 13.42 -8.55
CA GLY A 331 7.13 13.20 -8.18
C GLY A 331 6.17 14.00 -9.04
N SER A 332 5.19 13.34 -9.67
CA SER A 332 4.13 13.97 -10.44
C SER A 332 2.76 13.65 -9.86
N ILE A 333 1.98 14.68 -9.53
CA ILE A 333 0.56 14.55 -9.17
C ILE A 333 -0.25 15.11 -10.33
N ASN A 334 -0.79 14.21 -11.15
CA ASN A 334 -1.46 14.55 -12.40
C ASN A 334 -2.92 15.02 -12.18
N GLY A 335 -3.58 14.42 -11.19
CA GLY A 335 -4.95 14.76 -10.81
C GLY A 335 -5.04 15.83 -9.73
N GLU A 336 -6.27 16.23 -9.40
CA GLU A 336 -6.55 17.24 -8.39
C GLU A 336 -6.08 16.81 -6.99
N ILE A 337 -5.57 17.77 -6.21
CA ILE A 337 -5.45 17.64 -4.75
C ILE A 337 -6.64 18.39 -4.14
N LYS A 338 -7.59 17.64 -3.58
CA LYS A 338 -8.84 18.18 -3.06
C LYS A 338 -8.97 17.93 -1.56
N VAL A 339 -9.28 18.97 -0.80
CA VAL A 339 -9.56 18.88 0.64
C VAL A 339 -11.00 19.36 0.89
N GLU A 340 -11.85 18.49 1.43
CA GLU A 340 -13.29 18.75 1.56
C GLU A 340 -13.91 18.06 2.78
N ASN A 341 -15.17 18.39 3.10
CA ASN A 341 -15.99 17.66 4.08
C ASN A 341 -15.33 17.42 5.46
N GLY A 342 -14.57 18.39 5.98
CA GLY A 342 -13.84 18.24 7.25
C GLY A 342 -12.43 17.66 7.10
N GLY A 343 -11.99 17.38 5.87
CA GLY A 343 -10.65 16.90 5.58
C GLY A 343 -9.58 17.92 5.96
N SER A 344 -8.41 17.44 6.39
CA SER A 344 -7.30 18.29 6.82
C SER A 344 -5.95 17.81 6.27
N VAL A 345 -5.17 18.74 5.73
CA VAL A 345 -3.75 18.52 5.41
C VAL A 345 -2.92 19.40 6.32
N GLU A 346 -2.41 18.81 7.40
CA GLU A 346 -1.67 19.49 8.46
C GLU A 346 -0.23 19.76 8.03
N GLY A 347 0.29 20.95 8.29
CA GLY A 347 1.61 21.39 7.80
C GLY A 347 1.67 21.61 6.29
N GLY A 348 0.55 21.46 5.59
CA GLY A 348 0.40 21.85 4.20
C GLY A 348 0.94 20.87 3.16
N ILE A 349 1.14 21.40 1.96
CA ILE A 349 1.72 20.71 0.80
C ILE A 349 3.08 21.32 0.52
N THR A 350 4.12 20.49 0.40
CA THR A 350 5.42 20.90 -0.13
C THR A 350 5.61 20.29 -1.52
N ASN A 351 5.86 21.13 -2.52
CA ASN A 351 6.27 20.73 -3.87
C ASN A 351 7.70 21.24 -4.10
N THR A 352 8.66 20.34 -4.25
CA THR A 352 10.10 20.69 -4.28
C THR A 352 10.87 19.84 -5.28
N ASP A 353 12.16 20.12 -5.47
CA ASP A 353 13.03 19.51 -6.49
C ASP A 353 12.38 19.55 -7.89
N ASN A 354 12.34 18.45 -8.63
CA ASN A 354 11.64 18.37 -9.91
C ASN A 354 10.16 17.95 -9.74
N GLY A 355 9.60 18.11 -8.54
CA GLY A 355 8.19 17.81 -8.25
C GLY A 355 7.25 18.60 -9.16
N SER A 356 6.23 17.93 -9.67
CA SER A 356 5.20 18.48 -10.54
C SER A 356 3.80 18.22 -9.97
N ILE A 357 2.96 19.26 -9.92
CA ILE A 357 1.53 19.14 -9.64
C ILE A 357 0.79 19.72 -10.83
N SER A 358 0.26 18.84 -11.67
CA SER A 358 -0.45 19.25 -12.89
C SER A 358 -1.93 19.54 -12.63
N GLY A 359 -2.50 18.89 -11.62
CA GLY A 359 -3.87 19.12 -11.17
C GLY A 359 -4.02 20.40 -10.36
N ASN A 360 -5.27 20.79 -10.14
CA ASN A 360 -5.59 21.92 -9.26
C ASN A 360 -5.36 21.53 -7.80
N ILE A 361 -5.15 22.54 -6.96
CA ILE A 361 -5.21 22.41 -5.50
C ILE A 361 -6.48 23.14 -5.05
N VAL A 362 -7.44 22.40 -4.51
CA VAL A 362 -8.76 22.93 -4.13
C VAL A 362 -9.08 22.62 -2.68
N VAL A 363 -9.32 23.66 -1.90
CA VAL A 363 -9.83 23.56 -0.53
C VAL A 363 -11.31 23.94 -0.56
N GLU A 364 -12.18 22.94 -0.48
CA GLU A 364 -13.62 23.16 -0.44
C GLU A 364 -14.10 23.61 0.94
N ASN A 365 -15.34 24.07 1.01
CA ASN A 365 -15.96 24.43 2.27
C ASN A 365 -15.86 23.27 3.30
N GLY A 366 -15.44 23.62 4.52
CA GLY A 366 -15.15 22.66 5.60
C GLY A 366 -13.82 21.93 5.47
N GLY A 367 -13.08 22.04 4.37
CA GLY A 367 -11.71 21.53 4.23
C GLY A 367 -10.69 22.46 4.89
N LYS A 368 -9.54 21.90 5.28
CA LYS A 368 -8.42 22.63 5.90
C LYS A 368 -7.09 22.27 5.24
N LEU A 369 -6.38 23.28 4.76
CA LEU A 369 -5.03 23.16 4.23
C LEU A 369 -4.19 24.31 4.81
N ASP A 370 -3.20 23.97 5.63
CA ASP A 370 -2.45 24.99 6.36
C ASP A 370 -1.62 25.88 5.41
N SER A 371 -0.87 25.25 4.52
CA SER A 371 0.04 25.97 3.61
C SER A 371 0.30 25.23 2.30
N ILE A 372 0.85 25.98 1.33
CA ILE A 372 1.45 25.46 0.10
C ILE A 372 2.84 26.08 -0.01
N THR A 373 3.88 25.24 0.01
CA THR A 373 5.26 25.65 -0.23
C THR A 373 5.71 25.08 -1.56
N ASN A 374 5.91 25.94 -2.55
CA ASN A 374 6.37 25.55 -3.88
C ASN A 374 7.80 26.06 -4.10
N THR A 375 8.75 25.14 -4.08
CA THR A 375 10.17 25.40 -4.38
C THR A 375 10.66 24.56 -5.55
N SER A 376 9.73 23.92 -6.27
CA SER A 376 10.05 23.09 -7.41
C SER A 376 10.77 23.88 -8.50
N THR A 377 11.79 23.26 -9.05
CA THR A 377 12.56 23.72 -10.21
C THR A 377 12.14 23.03 -11.50
N SER A 378 11.08 22.21 -11.48
CA SER A 378 10.55 21.63 -12.71
C SER A 378 9.87 22.69 -13.57
N ASP A 379 9.91 22.51 -14.89
CA ASP A 379 9.20 23.39 -15.83
C ASP A 379 7.68 23.43 -15.60
N THR A 380 7.14 22.46 -14.86
CA THR A 380 5.70 22.39 -14.53
C THR A 380 5.41 23.10 -13.20
N GLY A 381 6.26 22.94 -12.19
CA GLY A 381 6.02 23.40 -10.83
C GLY A 381 4.64 22.93 -10.33
N ILE A 382 3.76 23.89 -10.06
CA ILE A 382 2.32 23.67 -9.91
C ILE A 382 1.66 24.28 -11.16
N SER A 383 1.23 23.49 -12.14
CA SER A 383 0.59 24.08 -13.33
C SER A 383 -0.89 24.37 -13.13
N GLY A 384 -1.53 23.68 -12.19
CA GLY A 384 -2.94 23.91 -11.85
C GLY A 384 -3.18 25.24 -11.14
N SER A 385 -4.46 25.56 -10.92
CA SER A 385 -4.85 26.70 -10.08
C SER A 385 -4.85 26.32 -8.60
N ILE A 386 -4.72 27.33 -7.74
CA ILE A 386 -4.96 27.18 -6.30
C ILE A 386 -6.27 27.88 -5.97
N THR A 387 -7.22 27.15 -5.40
CA THR A 387 -8.55 27.68 -5.07
C THR A 387 -8.89 27.38 -3.61
N ASN A 388 -9.21 28.43 -2.85
CA ASN A 388 -9.77 28.32 -1.51
C ASN A 388 -11.24 28.73 -1.51
N ASN A 389 -12.15 27.76 -1.44
CA ASN A 389 -13.58 27.96 -1.25
C ASN A 389 -13.99 27.91 0.23
N SER A 390 -13.04 27.72 1.13
CA SER A 390 -13.27 27.52 2.56
C SER A 390 -13.01 28.78 3.38
N ASP A 391 -13.43 28.76 4.64
CA ASP A 391 -13.10 29.79 5.62
C ASP A 391 -11.71 29.60 6.25
N ASN A 392 -10.96 28.58 5.82
CA ASN A 392 -9.62 28.30 6.33
C ASN A 392 -8.60 29.34 5.84
N LYS A 393 -7.69 29.74 6.74
CA LYS A 393 -6.51 30.52 6.36
C LYS A 393 -5.58 29.64 5.53
N LEU A 394 -5.08 30.16 4.42
CA LEU A 394 -4.13 29.46 3.56
C LEU A 394 -2.87 30.32 3.36
N GLU A 395 -1.71 29.75 3.66
CA GLU A 395 -0.41 30.38 3.40
C GLU A 395 0.20 29.81 2.12
N ILE A 396 0.68 30.67 1.22
CA ILE A 396 1.28 30.28 -0.05
C ILE A 396 2.66 30.91 -0.15
N SER A 397 3.69 30.08 -0.24
CA SER A 397 5.06 30.50 -0.55
C SER A 397 5.49 29.90 -1.89
N ASN A 398 5.85 30.77 -2.84
CA ASN A 398 6.31 30.38 -4.17
C ASN A 398 7.73 30.90 -4.40
N GLY A 399 8.70 29.99 -4.33
CA GLY A 399 10.13 30.30 -4.40
C GLY A 399 10.60 30.80 -5.77
N GLU A 400 11.82 31.36 -5.82
CA GLU A 400 12.36 32.10 -6.97
C GLU A 400 12.27 31.39 -8.33
N SER A 401 12.51 30.09 -8.36
CA SER A 401 12.48 29.28 -9.59
C SER A 401 11.14 28.57 -9.82
N ALA A 402 10.19 28.75 -8.91
CA ALA A 402 8.95 27.99 -8.89
C ALA A 402 7.82 28.70 -9.64
N THR A 403 6.95 27.89 -10.24
CA THR A 403 5.81 28.36 -11.03
C THR A 403 4.49 27.90 -10.43
N ILE A 404 3.51 28.80 -10.36
CA ILE A 404 2.08 28.50 -10.17
C ILE A 404 1.35 28.91 -11.46
N GLY A 405 0.75 27.94 -12.16
CA GLY A 405 0.27 28.11 -13.52
C GLY A 405 -1.16 28.66 -13.67
N GLY A 406 -2.07 28.29 -12.77
CA GLY A 406 -3.50 28.59 -12.92
C GLY A 406 -4.02 29.81 -12.14
N GLY A 407 -3.13 30.64 -11.60
CA GLY A 407 -3.48 31.72 -10.68
C GLY A 407 -4.01 31.24 -9.32
N ILE A 408 -4.32 32.20 -8.44
CA ILE A 408 -4.79 31.96 -7.08
C ILE A 408 -6.17 32.59 -6.89
N THR A 409 -7.13 31.82 -6.41
CA THR A 409 -8.52 32.29 -6.20
C THR A 409 -8.98 32.04 -4.76
N ASN A 410 -9.48 33.10 -4.11
CA ASN A 410 -10.19 33.02 -2.85
C ASN A 410 -11.68 33.26 -3.07
N ASN A 411 -12.50 32.23 -2.89
CA ASN A 411 -13.96 32.32 -2.92
C ASN A 411 -14.58 32.24 -1.51
N GLY A 412 -13.83 31.75 -0.53
CA GLY A 412 -14.30 31.60 0.85
C GLY A 412 -14.06 32.84 1.74
N GLY A 413 -14.37 32.69 3.02
CA GLY A 413 -14.17 33.73 4.05
C GLY A 413 -12.77 33.77 4.65
N GLY A 414 -11.91 32.80 4.30
CA GLY A 414 -10.55 32.70 4.81
C GLY A 414 -9.61 33.77 4.26
N THR A 415 -8.49 33.99 4.95
CA THR A 415 -7.40 34.83 4.44
C THR A 415 -6.40 33.98 3.68
N ILE A 416 -6.08 34.36 2.44
CA ILE A 416 -4.90 33.84 1.72
C ILE A 416 -3.74 34.81 1.94
N THR A 417 -2.60 34.30 2.40
CA THR A 417 -1.34 35.05 2.50
C THR A 417 -0.37 34.53 1.45
N ILE A 418 0.24 35.42 0.67
CA ILE A 418 1.08 35.08 -0.48
C ILE A 418 2.46 35.74 -0.32
N ASP A 419 3.50 34.92 -0.29
CA ASP A 419 4.91 35.29 -0.50
C ASP A 419 5.34 34.72 -1.86
N ASN A 420 5.47 35.58 -2.87
CA ASN A 420 5.84 35.19 -4.21
C ASN A 420 7.20 35.76 -4.62
N GLN A 421 8.21 34.88 -4.67
CA GLN A 421 9.51 35.14 -5.27
C GLN A 421 9.63 34.57 -6.70
N GLY A 422 8.72 33.67 -7.08
CA GLY A 422 8.71 33.03 -8.40
C GLY A 422 7.69 33.62 -9.38
N THR A 423 7.22 32.76 -10.28
CA THR A 423 6.20 33.12 -11.28
C THR A 423 4.82 32.61 -10.86
N ILE A 424 3.85 33.52 -10.79
CA ILE A 424 2.43 33.15 -10.74
C ILE A 424 1.84 33.61 -12.07
N ASN A 425 1.31 32.68 -12.86
CA ASN A 425 0.65 32.95 -14.12
C ASN A 425 -0.83 33.34 -13.90
N LYS A 426 -1.42 33.98 -14.91
CA LYS A 426 -2.82 34.38 -14.92
C LYS A 426 -3.73 33.16 -15.06
N GLY A 427 -4.80 33.09 -14.27
CA GLY A 427 -5.87 32.13 -14.49
C GLY A 427 -6.73 32.50 -15.71
N ASP A 428 -7.79 31.71 -15.96
CA ASP A 428 -8.64 31.83 -17.16
C ASP A 428 -9.28 33.22 -17.34
N ASN A 429 -9.48 33.97 -16.25
CA ASN A 429 -10.04 35.32 -16.26
C ASN A 429 -8.99 36.42 -16.48
N GLY A 430 -7.72 36.06 -16.72
CA GLY A 430 -6.63 37.00 -16.94
C GLY A 430 -6.04 37.63 -15.66
N ASN A 431 -6.50 37.20 -14.48
CA ASN A 431 -5.99 37.66 -13.20
C ASN A 431 -4.95 36.70 -12.64
N HIS A 432 -3.91 37.24 -12.01
CA HIS A 432 -2.94 36.45 -11.24
C HIS A 432 -3.58 35.96 -9.94
N VAL A 433 -4.33 36.86 -9.29
CA VAL A 433 -4.97 36.62 -8.00
C VAL A 433 -6.40 37.14 -8.04
N THR A 434 -7.35 36.40 -7.49
CA THR A 434 -8.77 36.80 -7.46
C THR A 434 -9.37 36.60 -6.07
N ASN A 435 -10.07 37.60 -5.53
CA ASN A 435 -10.85 37.49 -4.29
C ASN A 435 -12.34 37.71 -4.55
N ASN A 436 -13.08 36.64 -4.81
CA ASN A 436 -14.55 36.71 -4.99
C ASN A 436 -15.30 36.55 -3.66
N GLY A 437 -14.63 36.00 -2.65
CA GLY A 437 -15.20 35.76 -1.33
C GLY A 437 -15.26 36.99 -0.45
N ASN A 438 -15.84 36.83 0.74
CA ASN A 438 -15.81 37.82 1.81
C ASN A 438 -14.51 37.79 2.63
N GLY A 439 -13.60 36.87 2.32
CA GLY A 439 -12.26 36.80 2.89
C GLY A 439 -11.32 37.88 2.37
N SER A 440 -10.02 37.67 2.59
CA SER A 440 -9.00 38.65 2.22
C SER A 440 -7.80 37.99 1.57
N ILE A 441 -7.07 38.77 0.78
CA ILE A 441 -5.78 38.38 0.23
C ILE A 441 -4.73 39.36 0.71
N ILE A 442 -3.66 38.82 1.28
CA ILE A 442 -2.49 39.56 1.75
C ILE A 442 -1.32 39.12 0.88
N ILE A 443 -0.71 40.06 0.16
CA ILE A 443 0.52 39.84 -0.59
C ILE A 443 1.64 40.42 0.26
N GLU A 444 2.51 39.56 0.79
CA GLU A 444 3.67 39.97 1.59
C GLU A 444 4.81 40.39 0.65
N ASP A 445 5.11 39.53 -0.32
CA ASP A 445 6.11 39.78 -1.34
C ASP A 445 5.60 39.38 -2.72
N TRP A 446 6.06 40.10 -3.74
CA TRP A 446 5.75 39.80 -5.14
C TRP A 446 6.88 40.21 -6.08
N VAL A 447 7.46 39.23 -6.77
CA VAL A 447 8.41 39.49 -7.86
C VAL A 447 7.68 40.01 -9.09
N VAL A 448 8.08 41.21 -9.52
CA VAL A 448 7.59 41.85 -10.75
C VAL A 448 8.62 41.63 -11.84
N SER A 449 8.19 41.08 -12.98
CA SER A 449 9.05 40.79 -14.13
C SER A 449 8.63 41.60 -15.35
N THR A 450 9.36 41.44 -16.45
CA THR A 450 8.94 41.96 -17.76
C THR A 450 8.41 40.81 -18.61
N ASP A 451 7.31 41.06 -19.30
CA ASP A 451 6.80 40.17 -20.33
C ASP A 451 7.88 39.93 -21.40
N LYS A 452 8.19 38.66 -21.65
CA LYS A 452 9.32 38.24 -22.50
C LYS A 452 9.16 38.64 -23.97
N ASP A 453 7.92 38.81 -24.44
CA ASP A 453 7.60 39.03 -25.85
C ASP A 453 7.48 40.53 -26.17
N THR A 454 7.01 41.33 -25.20
CA THR A 454 6.76 42.76 -25.35
C THR A 454 7.80 43.64 -24.65
N GLY A 455 8.58 43.09 -23.72
CA GLY A 455 9.54 43.83 -22.88
C GLY A 455 8.89 44.82 -21.92
N LYS A 456 7.56 44.79 -21.79
CA LYS A 456 6.82 45.64 -20.86
C LYS A 456 6.79 45.00 -19.48
N LEU A 457 6.66 45.84 -18.45
CA LEU A 457 6.46 45.35 -17.08
C LEU A 457 5.19 44.49 -17.01
N ASP A 458 5.30 43.25 -16.54
CA ASP A 458 4.14 42.41 -16.23
C ASP A 458 3.79 42.62 -14.76
N THR A 459 2.78 43.47 -14.54
CA THR A 459 2.33 43.84 -13.19
C THR A 459 1.37 42.80 -12.64
N VAL A 460 1.27 42.74 -11.31
CA VAL A 460 0.23 41.97 -10.63
C VAL A 460 -1.14 42.42 -11.12
N ILE A 461 -2.00 41.45 -11.44
CA ILE A 461 -3.38 41.71 -11.87
C ILE A 461 -4.25 41.02 -10.82
N VAL A 462 -4.94 41.84 -10.03
CA VAL A 462 -5.83 41.38 -8.98
C VAL A 462 -7.27 41.62 -9.45
N GLY A 463 -8.08 40.58 -9.45
CA GLY A 463 -9.53 40.64 -9.68
C GLY A 463 -10.34 40.29 -8.44
N GLY A 464 -11.66 40.38 -8.55
CA GLY A 464 -12.59 40.15 -7.44
C GLY A 464 -13.65 41.24 -7.38
#